data_AF-A0A6F9B1X8-F1
#
_entry.id   AF-A0A6F9B1X8-F1
#
_cell.length_a   1.000
_cell.length_b   1.000
_cell.length_c   1.000
_cell.angle_alpha   90.00
_cell.angle_beta   90.00
_cell.angle_gamma   90.00
#
_symmetry.space_group_name_H-M   'P 1'
#
loop_
_entity.id
_entity.type
_entity.pdbx_description
1 polymer ?
#
loop_
_entity_poly.entity_id
_entity_poly.type
_entity_poly.pdbx_seq_one_letter_code
_entity_poly.pdbx_strand_id
1 'polypeptide(L)'
;MNIPTSAPDKSLNAIRLKDCKLASPRIESRLREDAARLQRAMSHLQESGWYWGPLTATQAKQVLIEAPEGTFLLWATSSPSVKTSLGPTHLRIEHTTGMFGFDSVIVARP
;
A
#
# COMPACT_ATOMS: atom_id res chain seq x y z
N MET A 1 -11.13 31.43 5.79
CA MET A 1 -12.02 30.45 6.44
C MET A 1 -11.16 29.53 7.26
N ASN A 2 -11.42 29.50 8.56
CA ASN A 2 -10.50 29.03 9.58
C ASN A 2 -10.74 27.54 9.79
N ILE A 3 -9.75 26.70 9.47
CA ILE A 3 -9.80 25.26 9.72
C ILE A 3 -9.34 25.04 11.16
N PRO A 4 -10.18 24.50 12.07
CA PRO A 4 -9.73 24.17 13.41
C PRO A 4 -8.74 23.00 13.32
N THR A 5 -7.51 23.28 13.77
CA THR A 5 -6.48 22.29 14.08
C THR A 5 -7.00 21.43 15.24
N SER A 6 -7.27 20.15 14.99
CA SER A 6 -7.40 19.15 16.05
C SER A 6 -6.24 18.17 15.95
N ALA A 7 -5.61 17.96 17.09
CA ALA A 7 -4.37 17.22 17.28
C ALA A 7 -4.46 15.78 16.73
N PRO A 8 -3.32 15.19 16.32
CA PRO A 8 -3.30 13.80 15.91
C PRO A 8 -3.52 12.90 17.13
N ASP A 9 -4.62 12.15 17.13
CA ASP A 9 -4.83 11.00 18.00
C ASP A 9 -3.77 9.93 17.65
N LYS A 10 -2.63 10.01 18.34
CA LYS A 10 -1.55 9.03 18.28
C LYS A 10 -1.92 7.85 19.18
N SER A 11 -2.89 7.07 18.76
CA SER A 11 -3.21 5.80 19.40
C SER A 11 -3.29 4.68 18.37
N LEU A 12 -2.15 4.31 17.80
CA LEU A 12 -1.98 2.99 17.18
C LEU A 12 -0.60 2.44 17.52
N ASN A 13 -0.62 1.59 18.56
CA ASN A 13 0.22 0.41 18.71
C ASN A 13 1.71 0.64 19.01
N ALA A 14 2.00 1.01 20.25
CA ALA A 14 3.22 0.56 20.90
C ALA A 14 3.16 -0.98 20.98
N ILE A 15 3.65 -1.66 19.94
CA ILE A 15 3.97 -3.08 20.03
C ILE A 15 5.09 -3.16 21.06
N ARG A 16 4.70 -3.53 22.28
CA ARG A 16 5.61 -3.80 23.38
C ARG A 16 6.44 -5.01 22.98
N LEU A 17 7.58 -4.76 22.34
CA LEU A 17 8.61 -5.75 22.08
C LEU A 17 9.18 -6.16 23.44
N LYS A 18 8.49 -7.08 24.12
CA LYS A 18 9.05 -7.79 25.27
C LYS A 18 10.23 -8.58 24.73
N ASP A 19 11.38 -8.34 25.33
CA ASP A 19 12.69 -8.84 24.98
C ASP A 19 12.69 -10.35 24.67
N CYS A 20 12.75 -10.71 23.39
CA CYS A 20 13.15 -12.05 22.97
C CYS A 20 14.68 -12.08 22.77
N LYS A 21 15.41 -12.06 23.89
CA LYS A 21 16.84 -12.41 23.90
C LYS A 21 16.97 -13.92 23.65
N LEU A 22 17.00 -14.31 22.38
CA LEU A 22 17.96 -15.28 21.78
C LEU A 22 17.53 -15.57 20.34
N ALA A 23 17.72 -14.61 19.42
CA ALA A 23 17.66 -14.95 18.01
C ALA A 23 18.87 -15.86 17.72
N SER A 24 18.62 -17.11 17.37
CA SER A 24 19.67 -18.00 16.85
C SER A 24 20.37 -17.31 15.68
N PRO A 25 21.69 -17.48 15.48
CA PRO A 25 22.41 -16.92 14.32
C PRO A 25 21.72 -17.24 12.98
N ARG A 26 21.00 -18.36 12.92
CA ARG A 26 20.19 -18.78 11.76
C ARG A 26 18.95 -17.89 11.54
N ILE A 27 18.30 -17.46 12.61
CA ILE A 27 17.14 -16.56 12.56
C ILE A 27 17.60 -15.16 12.16
N GLU A 28 18.69 -14.65 12.75
CA GLU A 28 19.25 -13.35 12.37
C GLU A 28 19.69 -13.31 10.90
N SER A 29 20.32 -14.38 10.41
CA SER A 29 20.69 -14.51 9.00
C SER A 29 19.48 -14.47 8.07
N ARG A 30 18.40 -15.19 8.41
CA ARG A 30 17.16 -15.19 7.63
C ARG A 30 16.48 -13.82 7.63
N LEU A 31 16.38 -13.17 8.79
CA LEU A 31 15.81 -11.82 8.90
C LEU A 31 16.59 -10.80 8.07
N ARG A 32 17.92 -10.93 8.02
CA ARG A 32 18.79 -10.08 7.19
C ARG A 32 18.54 -10.29 5.70
N GLU A 33 18.41 -11.54 5.27
CA GLU A 33 18.11 -11.88 3.88
C GLU A 33 16.73 -11.36 3.47
N ASP A 34 15.71 -11.57 4.30
CA ASP A 34 14.36 -11.06 4.07
C ASP A 34 14.33 -9.53 4.05
N ALA A 35 15.06 -8.86 4.95
CA ALA A 35 15.20 -7.40 4.92
C ALA A 35 15.85 -6.91 3.62
N ALA A 36 16.90 -7.59 3.13
CA ALA A 36 17.54 -7.23 1.86
C ALA A 36 16.61 -7.45 0.66
N ARG A 37 15.81 -8.53 0.67
CA ARG A 37 14.79 -8.81 -0.36
C ARG A 37 13.71 -7.73 -0.36
N LEU A 38 13.20 -7.35 0.81
CA LEU A 38 12.23 -6.26 0.97
C LEU A 38 12.81 -4.93 0.47
N GLN A 39 14.04 -4.60 0.85
CA GLN A 39 14.68 -3.37 0.42
C GLN A 39 14.80 -3.30 -1.11
N ARG A 40 15.21 -4.40 -1.76
CA ARG A 40 15.28 -4.47 -3.23
C ARG A 40 13.91 -4.31 -3.88
N ALA A 41 12.88 -4.96 -3.35
CA ALA A 41 11.51 -4.82 -3.85
C ALA A 41 11.01 -3.37 -3.69
N MET A 42 11.30 -2.73 -2.55
CA MET A 42 10.92 -1.34 -2.31
C MET A 42 11.64 -0.37 -3.25
N SER A 43 12.94 -0.55 -3.51
CA SER A 43 13.65 0.26 -4.50
C SER A 43 13.01 0.15 -5.89
N HIS A 44 12.71 -1.06 -6.32
CA HIS A 44 12.04 -1.28 -7.62
C HIS A 44 10.66 -0.59 -7.66
N LEU A 45 9.87 -0.69 -6.59
CA LEU A 45 8.58 -0.01 -6.51
C LEU A 45 8.74 1.52 -6.63
N GLN A 46 9.70 2.12 -5.92
CA GLN A 46 9.96 3.57 -5.98
C GLN A 46 10.38 4.02 -7.38
N GLU A 47 11.24 3.25 -8.05
CA GLU A 47 11.72 3.56 -9.41
C GLU A 47 10.65 3.40 -10.48
N SER A 48 9.61 2.60 -10.20
CA SER A 48 8.60 2.25 -11.17
C SER A 48 7.60 3.37 -11.52
N GLY A 49 7.47 4.39 -10.66
CA GLY A 49 6.60 5.55 -10.87
C GLY A 49 5.09 5.31 -10.64
N TRP A 50 4.64 4.06 -10.49
CA TRP A 50 3.25 3.71 -10.18
C TRP A 50 3.01 3.42 -8.68
N TYR A 51 4.07 3.33 -7.87
CA TYR A 51 3.98 3.31 -6.41
C TYR A 51 4.15 4.72 -5.83
N TRP A 52 3.09 5.24 -5.20
CA TRP A 52 3.04 6.60 -4.69
C TRP A 52 3.23 6.69 -3.17
N GLY A 53 3.64 5.58 -2.54
CA GLY A 53 3.77 5.49 -1.09
C GLY A 53 2.41 5.44 -0.38
N PRO A 54 2.39 5.53 0.96
CA PRO A 54 1.17 5.52 1.76
C PRO A 54 0.39 6.82 1.58
N LEU A 55 -0.65 6.81 0.74
CA LEU A 55 -1.63 7.90 0.64
C LEU A 55 -2.89 7.57 1.45
N THR A 56 -3.82 8.52 1.52
CA THR A 56 -5.21 8.29 1.91
C THR A 56 -6.11 8.09 0.68
N ALA A 57 -7.29 7.49 0.86
CA ALA A 57 -8.22 7.22 -0.24
C ALA A 57 -8.58 8.51 -0.99
N THR A 58 -8.77 9.59 -0.23
CA THR A 58 -9.06 10.92 -0.77
C THR A 58 -7.92 11.45 -1.64
N GLN A 59 -6.67 11.33 -1.18
CA GLN A 59 -5.50 11.75 -1.96
C GLN A 59 -5.35 10.93 -3.25
N ALA A 60 -5.52 9.61 -3.17
CA ALA A 60 -5.49 8.75 -4.35
C ALA A 60 -6.60 9.12 -5.38
N LYS A 61 -7.80 9.45 -4.90
CA LYS A 61 -8.89 9.95 -5.75
C LYS A 61 -8.51 11.26 -6.45
N GLN A 62 -7.93 12.21 -5.71
CA GLN A 62 -7.52 13.51 -6.28
C GLN A 62 -6.50 13.34 -7.40
N VAL A 63 -5.51 12.45 -7.22
CA VAL A 63 -4.52 12.14 -8.27
C VAL A 63 -5.20 11.57 -9.52
N LEU A 64 -6.17 10.67 -9.36
CA LEU A 64 -6.88 10.03 -10.48
C LEU A 64 -7.96 10.90 -11.13
N ILE A 65 -8.44 11.97 -10.49
CA ILE A 65 -9.46 12.84 -11.09
C ILE A 65 -8.91 13.49 -12.36
N GLU A 66 -7.68 14.00 -12.31
CA GLU A 66 -7.00 14.72 -13.39
C GLU A 66 -6.24 13.79 -14.35
N ALA A 67 -6.23 12.48 -14.10
CA ALA A 67 -5.48 11.51 -14.88
C ALA A 67 -6.30 10.94 -16.06
N PRO A 68 -5.64 10.53 -17.16
CA PRO A 68 -6.29 9.81 -18.25
C PRO A 68 -6.95 8.51 -17.78
N GLU A 69 -8.00 8.09 -18.49
CA GLU A 69 -8.62 6.77 -18.27
C GLU A 69 -7.60 5.63 -18.43
N GLY A 70 -7.72 4.61 -17.56
CA GLY A 70 -6.77 3.51 -17.49
C GLY A 70 -5.55 3.78 -16.59
N THR A 71 -5.34 5.02 -16.13
CA THR A 71 -4.28 5.32 -15.16
C THR A 71 -4.54 4.60 -13.84
N PHE A 72 -3.53 3.93 -13.30
CA PHE A 72 -3.62 3.25 -12.02
C PHE A 72 -2.41 3.59 -11.14
N LEU A 73 -2.58 3.44 -9.83
CA LEU A 73 -1.51 3.67 -8.85
C LEU A 73 -1.68 2.78 -7.61
N LEU A 74 -0.55 2.35 -7.05
CA LEU A 74 -0.48 1.69 -5.74
C LEU A 74 -0.17 2.73 -4.67
N TRP A 75 -1.05 2.84 -3.68
CA TRP A 75 -0.98 3.89 -2.66
C TRP A 75 -1.16 3.39 -1.22
N ALA A 76 -1.41 2.10 -1.03
CA ALA A 76 -1.40 1.43 0.26
C ALA A 76 -0.99 -0.03 0.04
N THR A 77 -0.60 -0.73 1.10
CA THR A 77 -0.03 -2.09 1.03
C THR A 77 -0.96 -3.14 0.42
N SER A 78 -2.28 -2.89 0.37
CA SER A 78 -3.28 -3.83 -0.15
C SER A 78 -4.32 -3.20 -1.09
N SER A 79 -4.18 -1.92 -1.44
CA SER A 79 -5.26 -1.17 -2.07
C SER A 79 -4.76 -0.36 -3.27
N PRO A 80 -4.79 -0.91 -4.49
CA PRO A 80 -4.63 -0.12 -5.71
C PRO A 80 -5.87 0.73 -6.03
N SER A 81 -5.68 1.78 -6.83
CA SER A 81 -6.77 2.56 -7.43
C SER A 81 -6.56 2.73 -8.93
N VAL A 82 -7.65 2.77 -9.70
CA VAL A 82 -7.64 2.95 -11.16
C VAL A 82 -8.67 3.99 -11.58
N LYS A 83 -8.36 4.79 -12.60
CA LYS A 83 -9.31 5.68 -13.27
C LYS A 83 -10.09 4.89 -14.32
N THR A 84 -11.39 4.73 -14.09
CA THR A 84 -12.34 4.16 -15.07
C THR A 84 -13.21 5.26 -15.68
N SER A 85 -14.00 4.93 -16.70
CA SER A 85 -15.04 5.80 -17.26
C SER A 85 -16.06 6.29 -16.20
N LEU A 86 -16.23 5.54 -15.10
CA LEU A 86 -17.10 5.91 -13.97
C LEU A 86 -16.38 6.78 -12.92
N GLY A 87 -15.10 7.07 -13.12
CA GLY A 87 -14.24 7.81 -12.20
C GLY A 87 -13.24 6.93 -11.43
N PRO A 88 -12.57 7.48 -10.40
CA PRO A 88 -11.61 6.73 -9.58
C PRO A 88 -12.27 5.56 -8.85
N THR A 89 -11.74 4.36 -9.05
CA THR A 89 -12.25 3.10 -8.48
C THR A 89 -11.17 2.45 -7.63
N HIS A 90 -11.50 2.09 -6.38
CA HIS A 90 -10.60 1.38 -5.49
C HIS A 90 -10.73 -0.13 -5.70
N LEU A 91 -9.59 -0.80 -5.84
CA LEU A 91 -9.50 -2.24 -5.96
C LEU A 91 -8.75 -2.80 -4.73
N ARG A 92 -9.00 -4.07 -4.43
CA ARG A 92 -8.32 -4.78 -3.34
C ARG A 92 -7.51 -5.90 -3.93
N ILE A 93 -6.22 -5.94 -3.59
CA ILE A 93 -5.36 -7.09 -3.92
C ILE A 93 -5.46 -8.09 -2.78
N GLU A 94 -5.84 -9.30 -3.11
CA GLU A 94 -5.85 -10.44 -2.19
C GLU A 94 -4.62 -11.32 -2.44
N HIS A 95 -4.11 -11.91 -1.37
CA HIS A 95 -3.01 -12.87 -1.45
C HIS A 95 -3.39 -14.14 -0.70
N THR A 96 -3.61 -15.23 -1.44
CA THR A 96 -4.00 -16.53 -0.90
C THR A 96 -3.08 -17.58 -1.48
N THR A 97 -2.44 -18.39 -0.62
CA THR A 97 -1.60 -19.54 -1.05
C THR A 97 -0.48 -19.19 -2.04
N GLY A 98 0.14 -18.01 -1.93
CA GLY A 98 1.21 -17.58 -2.84
C GLY A 98 0.74 -16.93 -4.15
N MET A 99 -0.57 -16.80 -4.33
CA MET A 99 -1.19 -16.21 -5.52
C MET A 99 -1.81 -14.86 -5.18
N PHE A 100 -1.62 -13.89 -6.08
CA PHE A 100 -2.26 -12.58 -6.01
C PHE A 100 -3.49 -12.53 -6.92
N GLY A 101 -4.58 -11.94 -6.43
CA GLY A 101 -5.82 -11.74 -7.18
C GLY A 101 -6.54 -10.46 -6.78
N PHE A 102 -7.67 -10.15 -7.44
CA PHE A 102 -8.54 -9.03 -7.10
C PHE A 102 -9.88 -9.54 -6.56
N ASP A 103 -10.35 -8.97 -5.44
CA ASP A 103 -11.53 -9.44 -4.67
C ASP A 103 -12.84 -9.42 -5.49
N SER A 104 -13.05 -8.48 -6.42
CA SER A 104 -14.25 -8.56 -7.28
C SER A 104 -14.21 -7.74 -8.56
N VAL A 105 -14.80 -8.38 -9.56
CA VAL A 105 -15.13 -7.96 -10.91
C VAL A 105 -15.97 -6.67 -10.89
N ILE A 106 -15.34 -5.51 -11.01
CA ILE A 106 -16.04 -4.33 -11.55
C ILE A 106 -15.87 -4.40 -13.07
N VAL A 107 -16.68 -5.25 -13.69
CA VAL A 107 -16.97 -5.11 -15.12
C VAL A 107 -17.80 -3.84 -15.23
N ALA A 108 -17.15 -2.74 -15.61
CA ALA A 108 -17.86 -1.65 -16.25
C ALA A 108 -18.55 -2.27 -17.47
N ARG A 109 -19.87 -2.47 -17.39
CA ARG A 109 -20.64 -2.89 -18.56
C ARG A 109 -20.59 -1.73 -19.58
N PRO A 110 -20.36 -2.03 -20.88
CA PRO A 110 -20.34 -1.03 -21.93
C PRO A 110 -21.67 -0.31 -22.08
#